data_AF-A0A1Y3B657-F1
#
_entry.id   AF-A0A1Y3B657-F1
#
_cell.length_a   1.000
_cell.length_b   1.000
_cell.length_c   1.000
_cell.angle_alpha   90.00
_cell.angle_beta   90.00
_cell.angle_gamma   90.00
#
_symmetry.space_group_name_H-M   'P 1'
#
loop_
_entity.id
_entity.type
_entity.pdbx_description
1 polymer ?
#
loop_
_entity_poly.entity_id
_entity_poly.type
_entity_poly.pdbx_seq_one_letter_code
_entity_poly.pdbx_strand_id
1 'polypeptide(L)'
;MDHGNENIPILNYFNYNQWRTMIIAKLLEKNLDKVIWVNENDLEIPLPSEMNAEALLFIYKYLDDSLQMHFKHERSAKKLWIQLTEYFERSKSTFITFIRLKCQMGKSREYCTQFFNMIEHLRMYGIQFDQSIVKELLLSKLPAEFDSFIHQIRYDPQN
;
A
#
# COMPACT_ATOMS: atom_id res chain seq x y z
N MET A 1 5.08 -35.10 -8.46
CA MET A 1 3.92 -34.18 -8.46
C MET A 1 4.47 -32.83 -8.81
N ASP A 2 3.98 -32.27 -9.91
CA ASP A 2 4.44 -30.99 -10.44
C ASP A 2 3.90 -29.89 -9.53
N HIS A 3 4.70 -29.44 -8.56
CA HIS A 3 4.39 -28.24 -7.78
C HIS A 3 4.56 -27.07 -8.74
N GLY A 4 3.49 -26.74 -9.45
CA GLY A 4 3.45 -25.64 -10.40
C GLY A 4 4.14 -24.42 -9.79
N ASN A 5 5.02 -23.79 -10.57
CA ASN A 5 5.67 -22.54 -10.25
C ASN A 5 4.64 -21.53 -9.75
N GLU A 6 4.40 -21.49 -8.43
CA GLU A 6 3.60 -20.47 -7.79
C GLU A 6 4.43 -19.18 -7.85
N ASN A 7 4.21 -18.44 -8.92
CA ASN A 7 4.89 -17.18 -9.15
C ASN A 7 4.33 -16.17 -8.14
N ILE A 8 5.06 -15.94 -7.05
CA ILE A 8 4.68 -14.92 -6.06
C ILE A 8 4.66 -13.57 -6.80
N PRO A 9 3.54 -12.83 -6.77
CA PRO A 9 3.45 -11.56 -7.48
C PRO A 9 4.38 -10.53 -6.84
N ILE A 10 4.79 -9.52 -7.61
CA ILE A 10 5.43 -8.34 -7.04
C ILE A 10 4.42 -7.60 -6.17
N LEU A 11 4.84 -7.21 -4.96
CA LEU A 11 4.00 -6.57 -3.96
C LEU A 11 3.51 -5.20 -4.44
N ASN A 12 2.20 -4.99 -4.29
CA ASN A 12 1.57 -3.69 -4.45
C ASN A 12 0.39 -3.56 -3.45
N TYR A 13 -0.25 -2.40 -3.46
CA TYR A 13 -1.38 -2.12 -2.58
C TYR A 13 -2.51 -3.15 -2.68
N PHE A 14 -2.87 -3.57 -3.91
CA PHE A 14 -4.05 -4.40 -4.15
C PHE A 14 -3.83 -5.86 -3.78
N ASN A 15 -2.59 -6.35 -3.82
CA ASN A 15 -2.29 -7.77 -3.57
C ASN A 15 -1.65 -8.04 -2.20
N TYR A 16 -1.42 -7.03 -1.35
CA TYR A 16 -0.69 -7.17 -0.08
C TYR A 16 -1.15 -8.36 0.78
N ASN A 17 -2.45 -8.57 0.96
CA ASN A 17 -2.96 -9.67 1.80
C ASN A 17 -2.64 -11.05 1.21
N GLN A 18 -2.82 -11.22 -0.09
CA GLN A 18 -2.50 -12.46 -0.79
C GLN A 18 -0.98 -12.69 -0.80
N TRP A 19 -0.22 -11.66 -1.15
CA TRP A 19 1.23 -11.65 -1.14
C TRP A 19 1.78 -12.05 0.24
N ARG A 20 1.25 -11.46 1.31
CA ARG A 20 1.65 -11.74 2.69
C ARG A 20 1.47 -13.22 3.03
N THR A 21 0.33 -13.80 2.67
CA THR A 21 0.04 -15.23 2.88
C THR A 21 1.03 -16.11 2.12
N MET A 22 1.33 -15.79 0.86
CA MET A 22 2.29 -16.55 0.05
C MET A 22 3.71 -16.46 0.61
N ILE A 23 4.17 -15.27 1.02
CA ILE A 23 5.50 -15.09 1.60
C ILE A 23 5.62 -15.83 2.93
N ILE A 24 4.59 -15.81 3.79
CA ILE A 24 4.58 -16.60 5.04
C ILE A 24 4.76 -18.08 4.74
N ALA A 25 3.99 -18.63 3.79
CA ALA A 25 4.10 -20.03 3.40
C ALA A 25 5.52 -20.37 2.91
N LYS A 26 6.12 -19.51 2.07
CA LYS A 26 7.48 -19.74 1.56
C LYS A 26 8.58 -19.56 2.60
N LEU A 27 8.41 -18.65 3.56
CA LEU A 27 9.33 -18.53 4.69
C LEU A 27 9.29 -19.79 5.57
N LEU A 28 8.10 -20.36 5.80
CA LEU A 28 7.93 -21.63 6.51
C LEU A 28 8.57 -22.80 5.75
N GLU A 29 8.31 -22.94 4.45
CA GLU A 29 8.94 -23.96 3.60
C GLU A 29 10.48 -23.90 3.65
N LYS A 30 11.04 -22.71 3.81
CA LYS A 30 12.49 -22.45 3.88
C LYS A 30 13.06 -22.49 5.30
N ASN A 31 12.24 -22.70 6.33
CA ASN A 31 12.61 -22.58 7.74
C ASN A 31 13.19 -21.20 8.13
N LEU A 32 12.76 -20.12 7.46
CA LEU A 32 13.19 -18.74 7.69
C LEU A 32 12.19 -17.93 8.53
N ASP A 33 11.02 -18.49 8.83
CA ASP A 33 9.93 -17.86 9.57
C ASP A 33 10.36 -17.38 10.97
N LYS A 34 11.22 -18.16 11.65
CA LYS A 34 11.68 -17.84 13.01
C LYS A 34 12.39 -16.49 13.11
N VAL A 35 13.08 -16.06 12.05
CA VAL A 35 13.74 -14.75 11.98
C VAL A 35 12.72 -13.61 12.10
N ILE A 36 11.50 -13.82 11.61
CA ILE A 36 10.46 -12.79 11.60
C ILE A 36 9.67 -12.82 12.92
N TRP A 37 9.32 -14.01 13.41
CA TRP A 37 8.29 -14.15 14.44
C TRP A 37 8.82 -14.33 15.86
N VAL A 38 10.00 -14.92 16.03
CA VAL A 38 10.52 -15.20 17.36
C VAL A 38 11.11 -13.92 17.95
N ASN A 39 10.92 -13.70 19.26
CA ASN A 39 11.67 -12.66 19.95
C ASN A 39 13.04 -13.20 20.32
N GLU A 40 14.07 -12.39 20.11
CA GLU A 40 15.46 -12.79 20.38
C GLU A 40 15.66 -13.24 21.84
N ASN A 41 14.87 -12.67 22.77
CA ASN A 41 14.89 -13.02 24.19
C ASN A 41 14.28 -14.39 24.51
N ASP A 42 13.50 -14.97 23.59
CA ASP A 42 12.80 -16.25 23.78
C ASP A 42 13.64 -17.43 23.24
N LEU A 43 14.83 -17.15 22.70
CA LEU A 43 15.71 -18.15 22.11
C LEU A 43 16.81 -18.57 23.09
N GLU A 44 16.88 -19.88 23.38
CA GLU A 44 18.02 -20.46 24.09
C GLU A 44 19.32 -20.36 23.27
N ILE A 45 19.20 -20.37 21.94
CA ILE A 45 20.32 -20.27 20.99
C ILE A 45 19.99 -19.16 19.97
N PRO A 46 20.85 -18.14 19.81
CA PRO A 46 20.66 -17.11 18.79
C PRO A 46 20.54 -17.70 17.39
N LEU A 47 19.65 -17.15 16.57
CA LEU A 47 19.54 -17.55 15.17
C LEU A 47 20.81 -17.15 14.40
N PRO A 48 21.29 -17.98 13.46
CA PRO A 48 22.39 -17.64 12.57
C PRO A 48 22.12 -16.33 11.80
N SER A 49 23.15 -15.50 11.68
CA SER A 49 23.04 -14.19 11.01
C SER A 49 22.70 -14.32 9.51
N GLU A 50 23.10 -15.42 8.90
CA GLU A 50 22.86 -15.78 7.51
C GLU A 50 21.36 -15.98 7.24
N MET A 51 20.61 -16.51 8.21
CA MET A 51 19.15 -16.67 8.08
C MET A 51 18.46 -15.32 7.97
N ASN A 52 18.94 -14.30 8.69
CA ASN A 52 18.41 -12.94 8.55
C ASN A 52 18.69 -12.38 7.16
N ALA A 53 19.92 -12.53 6.66
CA ALA A 53 20.27 -12.06 5.32
C ALA A 53 19.45 -12.77 4.24
N GLU A 54 19.26 -14.09 4.36
CA GLU A 54 18.47 -14.88 3.42
C GLU A 54 16.99 -14.48 3.43
N ALA A 55 16.37 -14.37 4.61
CA ALA A 55 14.99 -13.94 4.74
C ALA A 55 14.77 -12.52 4.20
N LEU A 56 15.72 -11.61 4.48
CA LEU A 56 15.68 -10.24 3.99
C LEU A 56 15.71 -10.21 2.46
N LEU A 57 16.71 -10.85 1.84
CA LEU A 57 16.84 -10.93 0.38
C LEU A 57 15.63 -11.59 -0.28
N PHE A 58 15.10 -12.64 0.35
CA PHE A 58 13.91 -13.33 -0.12
C PHE A 58 12.69 -12.40 -0.19
N ILE A 59 12.45 -11.61 0.86
CA ILE A 59 11.35 -10.63 0.88
C ILE A 59 11.59 -9.54 -0.17
N TYR A 60 12.80 -8.97 -0.21
CA TYR A 60 13.18 -7.89 -1.14
C TYR A 60 12.94 -8.23 -2.61
N LYS A 61 13.18 -9.50 -3.00
CA LYS A 61 12.98 -9.99 -4.37
C LYS A 61 11.56 -9.73 -4.90
N TYR A 62 10.57 -9.66 -4.02
CA TYR A 62 9.16 -9.49 -4.38
C TYR A 62 8.62 -8.09 -4.06
N LEU A 63 9.50 -7.11 -3.82
CA LEU A 63 9.14 -5.70 -3.71
C LEU A 63 9.37 -5.03 -5.07
N ASP A 64 8.51 -4.07 -5.43
CA ASP A 64 8.77 -3.20 -6.57
C ASP A 64 9.89 -2.19 -6.28
N ASP A 65 10.41 -1.52 -7.31
CA ASP A 65 11.52 -0.56 -7.17
C ASP A 65 11.22 0.56 -6.18
N SER A 66 9.96 1.00 -6.08
CA SER A 66 9.53 2.05 -5.17
C SER A 66 9.65 1.61 -3.72
N LEU A 67 9.13 0.43 -3.38
CA LEU A 67 9.22 -0.17 -2.05
C LEU A 67 10.66 -0.52 -1.71
N GLN A 68 11.43 -1.07 -2.65
CA GLN A 68 12.85 -1.33 -2.45
C GLN A 68 13.61 -0.04 -2.11
N MET A 69 13.36 1.05 -2.84
CA MET A 69 14.00 2.34 -2.56
C MET A 69 13.54 2.93 -1.21
N HIS A 70 12.27 2.76 -0.85
CA HIS A 70 11.71 3.22 0.41
C HIS A 70 12.37 2.52 1.62
N PHE A 71 12.61 1.22 1.52
CA PHE A 71 13.16 0.42 2.62
C PHE A 71 14.67 0.14 2.54
N LYS A 72 15.39 0.68 1.53
CA LYS A 72 16.79 0.34 1.15
C LYS A 72 17.84 0.24 2.28
N HIS A 73 17.62 0.92 3.40
CA HIS A 73 18.52 0.93 4.55
C HIS A 73 18.21 -0.14 5.60
N GLU A 74 17.10 -0.88 5.46
CA GLU A 74 16.72 -1.94 6.37
C GLU A 74 17.68 -3.15 6.23
N ARG A 75 18.04 -3.73 7.37
CA ARG A 75 19.01 -4.83 7.51
C ARG A 75 18.45 -6.00 8.30
N SER A 76 17.28 -5.86 8.90
CA SER A 76 16.58 -6.92 9.62
C SER A 76 15.33 -7.33 8.86
N ALA A 77 15.20 -8.63 8.56
CA ALA A 77 14.03 -9.17 7.91
C ALA A 77 12.76 -8.95 8.76
N LYS A 78 12.89 -9.08 10.10
CA LYS A 78 11.83 -8.77 11.07
C LYS A 78 11.38 -7.32 10.99
N LYS A 79 12.33 -6.37 11.00
CA LYS A 79 11.99 -4.95 10.90
C LYS A 79 11.37 -4.59 9.56
N LEU A 80 11.91 -5.12 8.45
CA LEU A 80 11.30 -4.94 7.12
C LEU A 80 9.86 -5.44 7.11
N TRP A 81 9.62 -6.62 7.66
CA TRP A 81 8.29 -7.20 7.74
C TRP A 81 7.30 -6.33 8.53
N ILE A 82 7.72 -5.82 9.69
CA ILE A 82 6.91 -4.92 10.51
C ILE A 82 6.63 -3.62 9.75
N GLN A 83 7.66 -3.00 9.17
CA GLN A 83 7.53 -1.75 8.41
C GLN A 83 6.60 -1.90 7.20
N LEU A 84 6.70 -3.00 6.45
CA LEU A 84 5.76 -3.32 5.37
C LEU A 84 4.34 -3.45 5.91
N THR A 85 4.16 -4.18 7.01
CA THR A 85 2.84 -4.34 7.64
C THR A 85 2.24 -2.99 8.01
N GLU A 86 3.00 -2.13 8.67
CA GLU A 86 2.56 -0.77 9.02
C GLU A 86 2.28 0.09 7.79
N TYR A 87 3.12 0.02 6.76
CA TYR A 87 2.95 0.75 5.52
C TYR A 87 1.61 0.43 4.87
N PHE A 88 1.27 -0.86 4.73
CA PHE A 88 0.02 -1.26 4.11
C PHE A 88 -1.21 -1.01 4.99
N GLU A 89 -1.11 -1.12 6.31
CA GLU A 89 -2.19 -0.70 7.22
C GLU A 89 -2.47 0.82 7.13
N ARG A 90 -1.42 1.65 7.09
CA ARG A 90 -1.55 3.10 6.90
C ARG A 90 -2.12 3.44 5.51
N SER A 91 -1.70 2.74 4.46
CA SER A 91 -2.24 2.91 3.11
C SER A 91 -3.74 2.62 3.06
N LYS A 92 -4.20 1.55 3.73
CA LYS A 92 -5.60 1.17 3.84
C LYS A 92 -6.41 2.22 4.60
N SER A 93 -5.90 2.68 5.74
CA SER A 93 -6.52 3.76 6.52
C SER A 93 -6.66 5.05 5.70
N THR A 94 -5.61 5.42 4.95
CA THR A 94 -5.59 6.58 4.06
C THR A 94 -6.64 6.46 2.97
N PHE A 95 -6.73 5.29 2.32
CA PHE A 95 -7.74 5.02 1.29
C PHE A 95 -9.17 5.07 1.84
N ILE A 96 -9.43 4.50 3.01
CA ILE A 96 -10.74 4.58 3.67
C ILE A 96 -11.09 6.04 3.98
N THR A 97 -10.12 6.82 4.46
CA THR A 97 -10.32 8.25 4.76
C THR A 97 -10.65 9.03 3.48
N PHE A 98 -9.94 8.75 2.39
CA PHE A 98 -10.24 9.33 1.08
C PHE A 98 -11.66 8.99 0.59
N ILE A 99 -12.08 7.74 0.70
CA ILE A 99 -13.45 7.33 0.32
C ILE A 99 -14.48 8.13 1.10
N ARG A 100 -14.25 8.34 2.41
CA ARG A 100 -15.17 9.06 3.31
C ARG A 100 -15.14 10.58 3.14
N LEU A 101 -14.10 11.13 2.51
CA LEU A 101 -14.01 12.57 2.25
C LEU A 101 -15.21 13.03 1.40
N LYS A 102 -15.91 14.05 1.89
CA LYS A 102 -17.01 14.73 1.22
C LYS A 102 -16.88 16.24 1.43
N CYS A 103 -17.28 17.02 0.44
CA CYS A 103 -17.35 18.45 0.59
C CYS A 103 -18.54 18.82 1.48
N GLN A 104 -18.31 19.69 2.47
CA GLN A 104 -19.38 20.27 3.28
C GLN A 104 -19.84 21.58 2.64
N MET A 105 -21.13 21.91 2.79
CA MET A 105 -21.68 23.17 2.29
C MET A 105 -20.92 24.37 2.87
N GLY A 106 -20.55 25.31 2.00
CA GLY A 106 -19.74 26.49 2.36
C GLY A 106 -18.25 26.24 2.60
N LYS A 107 -17.74 25.00 2.46
CA LYS A 107 -16.33 24.63 2.71
C LYS A 107 -15.62 24.07 1.48
N SER A 108 -15.94 24.59 0.30
CA SER A 108 -15.38 24.10 -0.96
C SER A 108 -13.86 24.27 -1.04
N ARG A 109 -13.32 25.36 -0.47
CA ARG A 109 -11.88 25.62 -0.45
C ARG A 109 -11.13 24.61 0.43
N GLU A 110 -11.58 24.38 1.66
CA GLU A 110 -10.96 23.38 2.54
C GLU A 110 -11.07 21.97 1.94
N TYR A 111 -12.21 21.66 1.34
CA TYR A 111 -12.42 20.39 0.65
C TYR A 111 -11.40 20.16 -0.47
N CYS A 112 -11.21 21.13 -1.37
CA CYS A 112 -10.23 21.00 -2.45
C CYS A 112 -8.82 20.75 -1.90
N THR A 113 -8.40 21.50 -0.88
CA THR A 113 -7.09 21.30 -0.23
C THR A 113 -6.98 19.90 0.37
N GLN A 114 -7.98 19.45 1.13
CA GLN A 114 -7.99 18.11 1.72
C GLN A 114 -7.98 17.01 0.66
N PHE A 115 -8.73 17.20 -0.43
CA PHE A 115 -8.80 16.26 -1.54
C PHE A 115 -7.45 16.08 -2.21
N PHE A 116 -6.79 17.17 -2.62
CA PHE A 116 -5.48 17.07 -3.29
C PHE A 116 -4.38 16.55 -2.36
N ASN A 117 -4.39 16.97 -1.08
CA ASN A 117 -3.46 16.39 -0.10
C ASN A 117 -3.66 14.88 0.04
N MET A 118 -4.91 14.41 0.03
CA MET A 118 -5.20 12.98 0.13
C MET A 118 -4.79 12.22 -1.13
N ILE A 119 -4.95 12.80 -2.33
CA ILE A 119 -4.45 12.22 -3.58
C ILE A 119 -2.93 12.05 -3.53
N GLU A 120 -2.21 13.06 -3.06
CA GLU A 120 -0.74 12.96 -2.91
C GLU A 120 -0.34 11.89 -1.90
N HIS A 121 -1.04 11.77 -0.77
CA HIS A 121 -0.80 10.69 0.20
C HIS A 121 -1.06 9.30 -0.41
N LEU A 122 -2.13 9.14 -1.18
CA LEU A 122 -2.42 7.88 -1.89
C LEU A 122 -1.31 7.54 -2.89
N ARG A 123 -0.77 8.55 -3.60
CA ARG A 123 0.35 8.37 -4.53
C ARG A 123 1.60 7.84 -3.81
N MET A 124 1.88 8.30 -2.59
CA MET A 124 2.99 7.78 -1.77
C MET A 124 2.85 6.29 -1.43
N TYR A 125 1.61 5.77 -1.47
CA TYR A 125 1.29 4.36 -1.27
C TYR A 125 1.16 3.54 -2.57
N GLY A 126 1.57 4.12 -3.71
CA GLY A 126 1.44 3.49 -5.02
C GLY A 126 0.00 3.45 -5.57
N ILE A 127 -0.94 4.16 -4.93
CA ILE A 127 -2.33 4.27 -5.38
C ILE A 127 -2.43 5.53 -6.25
N GLN A 128 -2.47 5.34 -7.56
CA GLN A 128 -2.47 6.44 -8.53
C GLN A 128 -3.74 6.42 -9.37
N PHE A 129 -4.23 7.60 -9.72
CA PHE A 129 -5.39 7.78 -10.58
C PHE A 129 -5.04 8.74 -11.71
N ASP A 130 -5.56 8.46 -12.91
CA ASP A 130 -5.44 9.36 -14.04
C ASP A 130 -6.17 10.68 -13.75
N GLN A 131 -5.73 11.77 -14.41
CA GLN A 131 -6.31 13.10 -14.17
C GLN A 131 -7.82 13.16 -14.40
N SER A 132 -8.34 12.41 -15.39
CA SER A 132 -9.78 12.30 -15.64
C SER A 132 -10.52 11.66 -14.46
N ILE A 133 -9.96 10.60 -13.87
CA ILE A 133 -10.50 9.94 -12.69
C ILE A 133 -10.41 10.87 -11.47
N VAL A 134 -9.30 11.59 -11.29
CA VAL A 134 -9.15 12.57 -10.21
C VAL A 134 -10.21 13.67 -10.30
N LYS A 135 -10.47 14.20 -11.51
CA LYS A 135 -11.55 15.17 -11.75
C LYS A 135 -12.91 14.60 -11.38
N GLU A 136 -13.24 13.40 -11.86
CA GLU A 136 -14.52 12.76 -11.55
C GLU A 136 -14.69 12.45 -10.05
N LEU A 137 -13.64 11.99 -9.38
CA LEU A 137 -13.65 11.78 -7.93
C LEU A 137 -13.89 13.09 -7.17
N LEU A 138 -13.25 14.19 -7.58
CA LEU A 138 -13.44 15.51 -6.99
C LEU A 138 -14.90 15.96 -7.10
N LEU A 139 -15.50 15.82 -8.29
CA LEU A 139 -16.88 16.24 -8.58
C LEU A 139 -17.92 15.36 -7.88
N SER A 140 -17.73 14.03 -7.87
CA SER A 140 -18.65 13.05 -7.26
C SER A 140 -18.87 13.22 -5.75
N LYS A 141 -17.98 13.97 -5.09
CA LYS A 141 -17.95 14.22 -3.65
C LYS A 141 -18.47 15.61 -3.28
N LEU A 142 -18.90 16.40 -4.27
CA LEU A 142 -19.61 17.66 -4.05
C LEU A 142 -21.06 17.40 -3.59
N PRO A 143 -21.67 18.34 -2.86
CA PRO A 143 -23.08 18.29 -2.52
C PRO A 143 -23.98 18.33 -3.76
N ALA A 144 -25.20 17.78 -3.65
CA ALA A 144 -26.16 17.68 -4.76
C ALA A 144 -26.58 19.05 -5.33
N GLU A 145 -26.43 20.10 -4.55
CA GLU A 145 -26.63 21.50 -4.97
C GLU A 145 -25.74 21.89 -6.16
N PHE A 146 -24.64 21.17 -6.37
CA PHE A 146 -23.74 21.37 -7.51
C PHE A 146 -24.06 20.48 -8.72
N ASP A 147 -25.11 19.65 -8.69
CA ASP A 147 -25.41 18.68 -9.76
C ASP A 147 -25.59 19.37 -11.13
N SER A 148 -26.29 20.50 -11.18
CA SER A 148 -26.45 21.29 -12.42
C SER A 148 -25.12 21.78 -12.97
N PHE A 149 -24.21 22.21 -12.10
CA PHE A 149 -22.87 22.66 -12.47
C PHE A 149 -21.99 21.49 -12.92
N ILE A 150 -22.08 20.35 -12.24
CA ILE A 150 -21.38 19.11 -12.63
C ILE A 150 -21.85 18.65 -14.01
N HIS A 151 -23.15 18.71 -14.29
CA HIS A 151 -23.70 18.37 -15.60
C HIS A 151 -23.15 19.28 -16.70
N GLN A 152 -23.05 20.59 -16.44
CA GLN A 152 -22.41 21.51 -17.38
C GLN A 152 -20.93 21.14 -17.61
N ILE A 153 -20.15 20.90 -16.56
CA ILE A 153 -18.73 20.50 -16.71
C ILE A 153 -18.55 19.23 -17.54
N ARG A 154 -19.47 18.26 -17.42
CA ARG A 154 -19.37 16.96 -18.09
C ARG A 154 -19.83 16.96 -19.55
N TYR A 155 -20.78 17.84 -19.90
CA TYR A 155 -21.50 17.77 -21.18
C TYR A 155 -21.46 19.06 -22.00
N ASP A 156 -20.73 20.09 -21.55
CA ASP A 156 -20.52 21.30 -22.35
C ASP A 156 -19.47 21.04 -23.45
N PRO A 157 -19.81 21.14 -24.75
CA PRO A 157 -18.93 20.78 -25.87
C PRO A 157 -17.71 21.70 -26.08
N GLN A 158 -17.44 22.65 -25.16
CA GLN A 158 -16.28 23.54 -25.21
C GLN A 158 -15.11 23.14 -24.30
N ASN A 159 -15.18 22.01 -23.59
CA ASN A 159 -14.06 21.38 -22.85
C ASN A 159 -13.63 20.06 -23.50
#